data_AF-A0A7W1K0V8-F1
#
_entry.id   AF-A0A7W1K0V8-F1
#
_cell.length_a   1.000
_cell.length_b   1.000
_cell.length_c   1.000
_cell.angle_alpha   90.00
_cell.angle_beta   90.00
_cell.angle_gamma   90.00
#
_symmetry.space_group_name_H-M   'P 1'
#
loop_
_entity.id
_entity.type
_entity.pdbx_description
1 polymer ?
#
loop_
_entity_poly.entity_id
_entity_poly.type
_entity_poly.pdbx_seq_one_letter_code
_entity_poly.pdbx_strand_id
1 'polypeptide(L)' 'SLHASARVDVDEVTVRITGSAPRLFPLSLVLPNVVASASLPLERYPQAEAAP' A
#
# COMPACT_ATOMS: atom_id res chain seq x y z
N SER A 1 -5.57 12.88 6.65
CA SER A 1 -4.28 12.45 6.07
C SER A 1 -4.44 11.05 5.50
N LEU A 2 -3.67 10.71 4.46
CA LEU A 2 -3.58 9.35 3.94
C LEU A 2 -2.64 8.53 4.83
N HIS A 3 -3.02 7.29 5.12
CA HIS A 3 -2.25 6.35 5.92
C HIS A 3 -2.01 5.10 5.08
N ALA A 4 -0.76 4.64 5.05
CA ALA A 4 -0.38 3.40 4.38
C ALA A 4 -0.08 2.32 5.41
N SER A 5 -0.50 1.09 5.12
CA SER A 5 -0.17 -0.12 5.88
C SER A 5 0.18 -1.24 4.91
N ALA A 6 1.17 -2.05 5.25
CA ALA A 6 1.51 -3.25 4.51
C ALA A 6 1.20 -4.50 5.36
N ARG A 7 0.76 -5.57 4.70
CA ARG A 7 0.65 -6.91 5.28
C ARG A 7 1.43 -7.88 4.40
N VAL A 8 2.22 -8.71 5.06
CA VAL A 8 2.98 -9.79 4.42
C VAL A 8 2.28 -11.09 4.74
N ASP A 9 1.94 -11.84 3.71
CA ASP A 9 1.52 -13.24 3.80
C ASP A 9 2.62 -14.13 3.21
N VAL A 10 2.39 -15.45 3.19
CA VAL A 10 3.35 -16.49 2.79
C VAL A 10 3.86 -16.34 1.35
N ASP A 11 3.08 -15.70 0.47
CA ASP A 11 3.38 -15.58 -0.97
C ASP A 11 3.09 -14.19 -1.55
N GLU A 12 2.61 -13.25 -0.74
CA GLU A 12 2.09 -11.99 -1.25
C GLU A 12 2.28 -10.86 -0.24
N VAL A 13 2.60 -9.67 -0.75
CA VAL A 13 2.59 -8.43 0.02
C VAL A 13 1.41 -7.61 -0.45
N THR A 14 0.50 -7.29 0.48
CA THR A 14 -0.61 -6.37 0.23
C THR A 14 -0.30 -5.03 0.85
N VAL A 15 -0.32 -3.98 0.03
CA VAL A 15 -0.23 -2.58 0.46
C VAL A 15 -1.62 -1.97 0.41
N ARG A 16 -2.06 -1.37 1.53
CA ARG A 16 -3.33 -0.68 1.65
C ARG A 16 -3.12 0.77 2.04
N ILE A 17 -3.79 1.68 1.33
CA ILE A 17 -3.79 3.12 1.60
C ILE A 17 -5.22 3.54 1.92
N THR A 18 -5.40 4.23 3.06
CA THR A 18 -6.70 4.76 3.48
C THR A 18 -6.63 6.16 4.04
N GLY A 19 -7.68 6.95 3.81
CA GLY A 19 -7.89 8.23 4.49
C GLY A 19 -8.50 9.28 3.58
N SER A 20 -8.63 10.50 4.09
CA SER A 20 -9.19 11.60 3.31
C SER A 20 -8.27 11.98 2.15
N ALA A 21 -8.85 12.22 0.98
CA ALA A 21 -8.11 12.79 -0.15
C ALA A 21 -7.39 14.09 0.26
N PRO A 22 -6.22 14.39 -0.33
CA PRO A 22 -5.55 15.66 -0.10
C PRO A 22 -6.38 16.83 -0.67
N ARG A 23 -6.37 17.97 0.03
CA ARG A 23 -6.99 19.20 -0.46
C ARG A 23 -6.11 19.80 -1.55
N LEU A 24 -6.61 19.80 -2.80
CA LEU A 24 -5.94 20.46 -3.93
C LEU A 24 -6.27 21.96 -4.03
N PHE A 25 -7.37 22.37 -3.40
CA PHE A 25 -7.85 23.75 -3.41
C PHE A 25 -8.09 24.23 -1.97
N PRO A 26 -7.94 25.53 -1.68
CA PRO A 26 -8.15 26.10 -0.33
C PRO A 26 -9.63 26.15 0.09
N LEU A 27 -10.54 25.56 -0.69
CA LEU A 27 -11.97 25.50 -0.39
C LEU A 27 -12.29 24.38 0.60
N SER A 28 -13.23 24.62 1.50
CA SER A 28 -13.76 23.60 2.41
C SER A 28 -14.77 22.70 1.71
N LEU A 29 -14.25 21.81 0.87
CA LEU A 29 -15.03 20.77 0.19
C LEU A 29 -15.08 19.50 1.04
N VAL A 30 -16.22 18.79 0.97
CA VAL A 30 -16.30 17.42 1.48
C VAL A 30 -15.51 16.54 0.53
N LEU A 31 -14.40 15.99 1.03
CA LEU A 31 -13.53 15.12 0.23
C LEU A 31 -13.92 13.65 0.43
N PRO A 32 -13.91 12.84 -0.65
CA PRO A 32 -14.17 11.41 -0.52
C PRO A 32 -13.07 10.74 0.32
N ASN A 33 -13.46 9.69 1.02
CA ASN A 33 -12.50 8.79 1.64
C ASN A 33 -11.84 7.95 0.54
N VAL A 34 -10.51 7.92 0.53
CA VAL A 34 -9.73 7.14 -0.42
C VAL A 34 -9.44 5.79 0.20
N VAL A 35 -9.68 4.72 -0.56
CA VAL A 35 -9.24 3.36 -0.24
C VAL A 35 -8.60 2.78 -1.49
N ALA A 36 -7.31 2.46 -1.41
CA ALA A 36 -6.58 1.77 -2.47
C ALA A 36 -5.87 0.55 -1.88
N SER A 37 -5.85 -0.54 -2.64
CA SER A 37 -5.14 -1.77 -2.27
C SER A 37 -4.44 -2.31 -3.50
N ALA A 38 -3.19 -2.72 -3.34
CA ALA A 38 -2.41 -3.37 -4.36
C ALA A 38 -1.65 -4.54 -3.73
N SER A 39 -1.58 -5.64 -4.45
CA SER A 39 -0.92 -6.84 -3.97
C SER A 39 0.09 -7.33 -4.99
N LEU A 40 1.25 -7.75 -4.48
CA LEU A 40 2.41 -8.17 -5.28
C LEU A 40 2.87 -9.53 -4.79
N PRO A 41 3.07 -10.52 -5.69
CA PRO A 41 3.61 -11.81 -5.31
C PRO A 41 5.06 -11.64 -4.82
N LEU A 42 5.44 -12.45 -3.84
CA LEU A 42 6.80 -12.52 -3.34
C LEU A 42 7.61 -13.49 -4.20
N GLU A 43 8.71 -13.00 -4.79
CA GLU A 43 9.67 -13.86 -5.44
C GLU A 43 10.37 -14.74 -4.39
N ARG A 44 10.24 -16.05 -4.55
CA ARG A 44 10.96 -17.04 -3.74
C ARG A 44 12.29 -17.36 -4.41
N TYR A 45 13.34 -16.66 -4.00
CA TYR A 45 14.69 -17.01 -4.40
C TYR A 45 15.08 -18.36 -3.73
N PRO A 46 15.61 -19.33 -4.48
CA PRO A 46 16.20 -20.52 -3.89
C PRO A 46 17.33 -20.10 -2.92
N GLN A 47 17.44 -20.73 -1.74
CA GLN A 47 18.48 -20.38 -0.76
C GLN A 47 19.92 -20.42 -1.31
N ALA A 48 20.15 -21.17 -2.39
CA ALA A 48 21.43 -21.23 -3.08
C ALA A 48 21.86 -19.90 -3.74
N GLU A 49 20.92 -19.01 -4.03
CA GLU A 49 21.17 -17.69 -4.66
C GLU A 49 21.28 -16.55 -3.64
N ALA A 50 20.99 -16.83 -2.36
CA ALA A 50 21.06 -15.87 -1.26
C ALA A 50 22.47 -15.73 -0.62
N ALA A 51 23.52 -16.16 -1.32
CA ALA A 51 24.90 -15.99 -0.88
C ALA A 51 25.49 -14.65 -1.40
N PRO A 52 26.24 -13.90 -0.58
CA PRO A 52 26.85 -12.62 -0.95
C PRO A 52 27.97 -12.74 -1.98
#